data_AF-A0A0F5I689-F1
#
_entry.id   AF-A0A0F5I689-F1
#
_cell.length_a   1.000
_cell.length_b   1.000
_cell.length_c   1.000
_cell.angle_alpha   90.00
_cell.angle_beta   90.00
_cell.angle_gamma   90.00
#
_symmetry.space_group_name_H-M   'P 1'
#
loop_
_entity.id
_entity.type
_entity.pdbx_description
1 polymer ?
#
loop_
_entity_poly.entity_id
_entity_poly.type
_entity_poly.pdbx_seq_one_letter_code
_entity_poly.pdbx_strand_id
1 'polypeptide(L)'
;MASTRPIPADPGLDHTLALLSEGYEFVPGRRQQLNSDIFQTRLLGQKAICLAGEEAAALFYDEELFTRKGAAPKRVQKTLFGENAIQTLDGEEHKHRKRMFLSMMTPNRLDDLAVITREEWRKKLGEWTAREELMLFREAEDIMCRIACRWAGVPLTDEEAPHRAADLGAMVDTFASVGEKYRIGKEARSRTEEWIEGVIRKIRKGELAPPAHSAAYIIGSHRELDGNRLDDRMAAIELINILRPIVAVGRFVTFGALALHDYPEAKEKVREDKDNYTQMFVQEVRRFYPFGPFVGARVRKDFIWKGYSFETGTLVILDIYGTNRHPDLWEEPNQFKPERFKGWEESPFSFIPQGGGDYYLGHRCAGEWVTVMIMKESLAFLANEITYEVPVQNLNYDLGRIPAIPKSRFIMRNVKRLSE
;
A
#
# COMPACT_ATOMS: atom_id res chain seq x y z
N MET A 1 -5.16 -19.16 -38.61
CA MET A 1 -5.27 -17.93 -37.80
C MET A 1 -6.03 -18.32 -36.54
N ALA A 2 -5.50 -18.01 -35.35
CA ALA A 2 -6.24 -18.29 -34.12
C ALA A 2 -7.56 -17.50 -34.16
N SER A 3 -8.69 -18.17 -33.93
CA SER A 3 -10.01 -17.52 -33.89
C SER A 3 -10.04 -16.54 -32.71
N THR A 4 -10.15 -15.25 -32.99
CA THR A 4 -10.29 -14.20 -31.97
C THR A 4 -11.75 -14.09 -31.56
N ARG A 5 -12.03 -14.09 -30.25
CA ARG A 5 -13.36 -13.83 -29.68
C ARG A 5 -13.42 -12.42 -29.08
N PRO A 6 -14.59 -11.75 -29.12
CA PRO A 6 -14.73 -10.42 -28.53
C PRO A 6 -14.63 -10.50 -27.01
N ILE A 7 -13.98 -9.50 -26.40
CA ILE A 7 -13.94 -9.33 -24.94
C ILE A 7 -15.35 -8.90 -24.46
N PRO A 8 -15.93 -9.54 -23.42
CA PRO A 8 -17.19 -9.10 -22.81
C PRO A 8 -17.15 -7.61 -22.49
N ALA A 9 -18.21 -6.87 -22.81
CA ALA A 9 -18.22 -5.42 -22.69
C ALA A 9 -19.16 -4.92 -21.60
N ASP A 10 -18.69 -3.97 -20.81
CA ASP A 10 -19.50 -3.10 -19.94
C ASP A 10 -20.01 -1.93 -20.81
N PRO A 11 -21.30 -1.93 -21.24
CA PRO A 11 -21.79 -0.99 -22.24
C PRO A 11 -21.99 0.40 -21.65
N GLY A 12 -21.44 1.42 -22.31
CA GLY A 12 -21.61 2.81 -21.91
C GLY A 12 -20.56 3.73 -22.55
N LEU A 13 -20.80 5.04 -22.46
CA LEU A 13 -19.89 6.04 -23.04
C LEU A 13 -18.60 6.21 -22.21
N ASP A 14 -18.72 6.18 -20.88
CA ASP A 14 -17.61 6.23 -19.92
C ASP A 14 -18.10 5.85 -18.52
N HIS A 15 -17.32 5.05 -17.79
CA HIS A 15 -17.66 4.53 -16.46
C HIS A 15 -16.76 5.08 -15.35
N THR A 16 -16.06 6.19 -15.58
CA THR A 16 -15.19 6.81 -14.56
C THR A 16 -15.97 7.20 -13.31
N LEU A 17 -17.18 7.75 -13.46
CA LEU A 17 -18.01 8.12 -12.31
C LEU A 17 -18.47 6.88 -11.54
N ALA A 18 -18.83 5.81 -12.23
CA ALA A 18 -19.19 4.53 -11.61
C ALA A 18 -18.00 3.94 -10.84
N LEU A 19 -16.80 3.95 -11.42
CA LEU A 19 -15.57 3.54 -10.73
C LEU A 19 -15.30 4.38 -9.48
N LEU A 20 -15.52 5.70 -9.54
CA LEU A 20 -15.35 6.59 -8.38
C LEU A 20 -16.40 6.36 -7.28
N SER A 21 -17.62 5.96 -7.62
CA SER A 21 -18.68 5.69 -6.64
C SER A 21 -18.65 4.28 -6.05
N GLU A 22 -18.29 3.28 -6.86
CA GLU A 22 -18.28 1.87 -6.47
C GLU A 22 -16.94 1.43 -5.89
N GLY A 23 -15.86 2.14 -6.20
CA GLY A 23 -14.54 1.95 -5.61
C GLY A 23 -14.00 0.53 -5.81
N TYR A 24 -13.86 -0.21 -4.70
CA TYR A 24 -13.33 -1.58 -4.69
C TYR A 24 -14.26 -2.59 -5.38
N GLU A 25 -15.56 -2.31 -5.45
CA GLU A 25 -16.57 -3.22 -6.03
C GLU A 25 -16.76 -3.02 -7.53
N PHE A 26 -16.13 -2.02 -8.15
CA PHE A 26 -16.29 -1.74 -9.57
C PHE A 26 -15.91 -2.94 -10.45
N VAL A 27 -14.70 -3.49 -10.27
CA VAL A 27 -14.25 -4.62 -11.08
C VAL A 27 -14.94 -5.94 -10.67
N PRO A 28 -15.03 -6.31 -9.38
CA PRO A 28 -15.76 -7.51 -8.95
C PRO A 28 -17.22 -7.53 -9.41
N GLY A 29 -17.94 -6.40 -9.29
CA GLY A 29 -19.34 -6.30 -9.68
C GLY A 29 -19.55 -6.54 -11.18
N ARG A 30 -18.70 -5.98 -12.05
CA ARG A 30 -18.78 -6.25 -13.50
C ARG A 30 -18.41 -7.69 -13.84
N ARG A 31 -17.40 -8.27 -13.17
CA ARG A 31 -17.03 -9.68 -13.38
C ARG A 31 -18.20 -10.61 -13.10
N GLN A 32 -18.93 -10.38 -12.02
CA GLN A 32 -20.12 -11.15 -11.69
C GLN A 32 -21.23 -10.96 -12.73
N GLN A 33 -21.52 -9.72 -13.13
CA GLN A 33 -22.57 -9.41 -14.12
C GLN A 33 -22.28 -10.00 -15.50
N LEU A 34 -21.01 -9.96 -15.92
CA LEU A 34 -20.56 -10.44 -17.23
C LEU A 34 -20.14 -11.92 -17.22
N ASN A 35 -20.12 -12.55 -16.04
CA ASN A 35 -19.61 -13.89 -15.81
C ASN A 35 -18.22 -14.12 -16.47
N SER A 36 -17.29 -13.20 -16.21
CA SER A 36 -15.97 -13.22 -16.83
C SER A 36 -14.90 -12.49 -16.01
N ASP A 37 -13.69 -13.04 -15.95
CA ASP A 37 -12.52 -12.42 -15.31
C ASP A 37 -11.82 -11.38 -16.19
N ILE A 38 -12.30 -11.21 -17.41
CA ILE A 38 -11.84 -10.20 -18.35
C ILE A 38 -13.04 -9.49 -18.96
N PHE A 39 -13.02 -8.16 -18.93
CA PHE A 39 -14.00 -7.34 -19.64
C PHE A 39 -13.40 -6.04 -20.15
N GLN A 40 -14.02 -5.47 -21.16
CA GLN A 40 -13.69 -4.15 -21.68
C GLN A 40 -14.68 -3.11 -21.15
N THR A 41 -14.19 -1.91 -20.86
CA THR A 41 -14.97 -0.76 -20.42
C THR A 41 -14.33 0.53 -20.95
N ARG A 42 -14.85 1.68 -20.56
CA ARG A 42 -14.29 3.00 -20.88
C ARG A 42 -14.04 3.77 -19.59
N LEU A 43 -12.78 4.15 -19.36
CA LEU A 43 -12.33 4.90 -18.18
C LEU A 43 -11.48 6.07 -18.64
N LEU A 44 -11.67 7.23 -18.03
CA LEU A 44 -10.93 8.46 -18.34
C LEU A 44 -10.95 8.78 -19.85
N GLY A 45 -12.08 8.58 -20.51
CA GLY A 45 -12.30 8.86 -21.92
C GLY A 45 -11.67 7.86 -22.91
N GLN A 46 -11.06 6.77 -22.43
CA GLN A 46 -10.39 5.79 -23.29
C GLN A 46 -10.84 4.36 -23.01
N LYS A 47 -10.59 3.46 -23.97
CA LYS A 47 -10.81 2.01 -23.82
C LYS A 47 -9.92 1.46 -22.71
N ALA A 48 -10.48 0.65 -21.84
CA ALA A 48 -9.77 -0.06 -20.79
C ALA A 48 -10.18 -1.53 -20.75
N ILE A 49 -9.25 -2.42 -20.44
CA ILE A 49 -9.50 -3.84 -20.17
C ILE A 49 -9.28 -4.06 -18.67
N CYS A 50 -10.25 -4.66 -17.99
CA CYS A 50 -10.15 -5.07 -16.60
C CYS A 50 -9.85 -6.57 -16.54
N LEU A 51 -8.94 -6.96 -15.64
CA LEU A 51 -8.45 -8.32 -15.44
C LEU A 51 -8.50 -8.68 -13.97
N ALA A 52 -8.76 -9.95 -13.65
CA ALA A 52 -8.67 -10.47 -12.29
C ALA A 52 -8.31 -11.97 -12.26
N GLY A 53 -7.88 -12.44 -11.09
CA GLY A 53 -7.48 -13.83 -10.89
C GLY A 53 -6.01 -14.07 -11.20
N GLU A 54 -5.54 -15.25 -10.82
CA GLU A 54 -4.11 -15.58 -10.79
C GLU A 54 -3.45 -15.54 -12.17
N GLU A 55 -4.06 -16.20 -13.17
CA GLU A 55 -3.52 -16.20 -14.54
C GLU A 55 -3.49 -14.80 -15.16
N ALA A 56 -4.47 -13.96 -14.83
CA ALA A 56 -4.54 -12.60 -15.32
C ALA A 56 -3.51 -11.69 -14.63
N ALA A 57 -3.23 -11.94 -13.34
CA ALA A 57 -2.13 -11.30 -12.64
C ALA A 57 -0.78 -11.71 -13.24
N ALA A 58 -0.54 -13.00 -13.50
CA ALA A 58 0.67 -13.48 -14.17
C ALA A 58 0.87 -12.81 -15.54
N LEU A 59 -0.19 -12.73 -16.35
CA LEU A 59 -0.18 -12.01 -17.62
C LEU A 59 0.18 -10.53 -17.44
N PHE A 60 -0.46 -9.84 -16.49
CA PHE A 60 -0.28 -8.40 -16.26
C PHE A 60 1.14 -8.01 -15.83
N TYR A 61 1.87 -8.93 -15.18
CA TYR A 61 3.25 -8.70 -14.76
C TYR A 61 4.30 -9.08 -15.81
N ASP A 62 3.89 -9.52 -17.00
CA ASP A 62 4.79 -9.74 -18.13
C ASP A 62 5.26 -8.39 -18.72
N GLU A 63 6.53 -8.04 -18.50
CA GLU A 63 7.15 -6.79 -18.98
C GLU A 63 7.29 -6.72 -20.51
N GLU A 64 7.25 -7.85 -21.22
CA GLU A 64 7.24 -7.85 -22.69
C GLU A 64 5.88 -7.46 -23.26
N LEU A 65 4.81 -7.76 -22.52
CA LEU A 65 3.43 -7.50 -22.94
C LEU A 65 2.90 -6.18 -22.39
N PHE A 66 3.41 -5.71 -21.26
CA PHE A 66 2.93 -4.51 -20.57
C PHE A 66 4.02 -3.49 -20.26
N THR A 67 3.60 -2.23 -20.20
CA THR A 67 4.43 -1.07 -19.79
C THR A 67 3.68 -0.25 -18.74
N ARG A 68 4.39 0.28 -17.75
CA ARG A 68 3.81 1.18 -16.74
C ARG A 68 3.84 2.64 -17.17
N LYS A 69 4.72 2.98 -18.11
CA LYS A 69 4.80 4.31 -18.73
C LYS A 69 3.45 4.73 -19.31
N GLY A 70 2.96 5.88 -18.85
CA GLY A 70 1.70 6.47 -19.31
C GLY A 70 0.43 5.77 -18.82
N ALA A 71 0.52 4.75 -17.97
CA ALA A 71 -0.64 4.07 -17.40
C ALA A 71 -1.25 4.85 -16.22
N ALA A 72 -0.40 5.32 -15.30
CA ALA A 72 -0.85 6.06 -14.11
C ALA A 72 -1.30 7.49 -14.47
N PRO A 73 -2.55 7.91 -14.16
CA PRO A 73 -3.01 9.27 -14.40
C PRO A 73 -2.16 10.32 -13.70
N LYS A 74 -1.96 11.49 -14.33
CA LYS A 74 -1.16 12.59 -13.74
C LYS A 74 -1.65 13.05 -12.38
N ARG A 75 -2.96 12.95 -12.10
CA ARG A 75 -3.51 13.24 -10.76
C ARG A 75 -2.99 12.31 -9.67
N VAL A 76 -2.78 11.03 -9.98
CA VAL A 76 -2.21 10.05 -9.04
C VAL A 76 -0.71 10.32 -8.85
N GLN A 77 0.00 10.72 -9.91
CA GLN A 77 1.40 11.15 -9.80
C GLN A 77 1.55 12.41 -8.92
N LYS A 78 0.70 13.41 -9.09
CA LYS A 78 0.74 14.68 -8.34
C LYS A 78 0.30 14.58 -6.87
N THR A 79 -0.08 13.39 -6.41
CA THR A 79 -0.50 13.12 -5.02
C THR A 79 0.29 11.94 -4.48
N LEU A 80 -0.04 10.73 -4.92
CA LEU A 80 0.48 9.47 -4.38
C LEU A 80 1.94 9.21 -4.78
N PHE A 81 2.25 9.07 -6.07
CA PHE A 81 3.56 8.52 -6.49
C PHE A 81 4.68 9.56 -6.55
N GLY A 82 4.40 10.69 -7.18
CA GLY A 82 5.42 11.60 -7.68
C GLY A 82 5.48 11.53 -9.19
N GLU A 83 5.76 12.68 -9.80
CA GLU A 83 5.95 12.72 -11.24
C GLU A 83 7.25 12.01 -11.60
N ASN A 84 7.16 11.10 -12.59
CA ASN A 84 8.29 10.35 -13.13
C ASN A 84 9.05 9.45 -12.12
N ALA A 85 8.41 9.14 -11.00
CA ALA A 85 8.97 8.24 -9.98
C ALA A 85 9.04 6.79 -10.47
N ILE A 86 9.69 5.92 -9.69
CA ILE A 86 9.89 4.48 -9.98
C ILE A 86 8.63 3.76 -10.50
N GLN A 87 7.44 4.13 -10.05
CA GLN A 87 6.17 3.51 -10.48
C GLN A 87 5.84 3.74 -11.97
N THR A 88 6.52 4.68 -12.62
CA THR A 88 6.30 5.07 -14.03
C THR A 88 7.43 4.68 -14.97
N LEU A 89 8.51 4.09 -14.42
CA LEU A 89 9.65 3.58 -15.18
C LEU A 89 9.35 2.17 -15.73
N ASP A 90 10.12 1.74 -16.72
CA ASP A 90 10.11 0.38 -17.26
C ASP A 90 11.56 -0.05 -17.59
N GLY A 91 11.77 -1.35 -17.84
CA GLY A 91 13.03 -1.87 -18.33
C GLY A 91 14.20 -1.67 -17.35
N GLU A 92 15.41 -1.46 -17.88
CA GLU A 92 16.62 -1.37 -17.06
C GLU A 92 16.66 -0.14 -16.13
N GLU A 93 16.07 0.99 -16.53
CA GLU A 93 15.93 2.16 -15.65
C GLU A 93 15.09 1.81 -14.42
N HIS A 94 13.96 1.11 -14.61
CA HIS A 94 13.14 0.62 -13.52
C HIS A 94 13.91 -0.37 -12.64
N LYS A 95 14.51 -1.40 -13.23
CA LYS A 95 15.23 -2.45 -12.49
C LYS A 95 16.38 -1.88 -11.68
N HIS A 96 17.12 -0.91 -12.23
CA HIS A 96 18.20 -0.23 -11.53
C HIS A 96 17.69 0.56 -10.32
N ARG A 97 16.65 1.38 -10.50
CA ARG A 97 16.01 2.10 -9.39
C ARG A 97 15.41 1.14 -8.36
N LYS A 98 14.80 0.04 -8.80
CA LYS A 98 14.21 -0.99 -7.94
C LYS A 98 15.26 -1.69 -7.08
N ARG A 99 16.43 -2.00 -7.62
CA ARG A 99 17.58 -2.53 -6.84
C ARG A 99 18.00 -1.58 -5.74
N MET A 100 18.00 -0.26 -5.97
CA MET A 100 18.23 0.72 -4.90
C MET A 100 17.18 0.56 -3.78
N PHE A 101 15.89 0.47 -4.11
CA PHE A 101 14.83 0.23 -3.12
C PHE A 101 15.06 -1.06 -2.31
N LEU A 102 15.34 -2.16 -2.98
CA LEU A 102 15.52 -3.48 -2.35
C LEU A 102 16.80 -3.56 -1.52
N SER A 103 17.85 -2.79 -1.86
CA SER A 103 19.09 -2.73 -1.07
C SER A 103 18.87 -2.24 0.37
N MET A 104 17.74 -1.56 0.62
CA MET A 104 17.35 -1.07 1.95
C MET A 104 16.52 -2.09 2.75
N MET A 105 16.06 -3.18 2.11
CA MET A 105 15.12 -4.16 2.66
C MET A 105 15.83 -5.45 3.12
N THR A 106 17.03 -5.32 3.66
CA THR A 106 17.82 -6.47 4.15
C THR A 106 17.28 -7.00 5.48
N PRO A 107 17.55 -8.27 5.85
CA PRO A 107 17.12 -8.84 7.14
C PRO A 107 17.50 -7.97 8.35
N ASN A 108 18.77 -7.54 8.45
CA ASN A 108 19.22 -6.68 9.56
C ASN A 108 18.44 -5.36 9.63
N ARG A 109 18.06 -4.79 8.48
CA ARG A 109 17.26 -3.56 8.43
C ARG A 109 15.80 -3.78 8.82
N LEU A 110 15.27 -4.98 8.62
CA LEU A 110 13.95 -5.37 9.11
C LEU A 110 13.97 -5.65 10.62
N ASP A 111 15.08 -6.18 11.15
CA ASP A 111 15.27 -6.33 12.60
C ASP A 111 15.34 -4.97 13.30
N ASP A 112 16.11 -4.02 12.74
CA ASP A 112 16.13 -2.63 13.21
C ASP A 112 14.73 -2.02 13.22
N LEU A 113 13.95 -2.27 12.15
CA LEU A 113 12.59 -1.77 12.02
C LEU A 113 11.66 -2.35 13.10
N ALA A 114 11.80 -3.63 13.42
CA ALA A 114 11.02 -4.28 14.47
C ALA A 114 11.28 -3.62 15.84
N VAL A 115 12.56 -3.39 16.16
CA VAL A 115 12.97 -2.69 17.39
C VAL A 115 12.41 -1.28 17.43
N ILE A 116 12.60 -0.49 16.36
CA ILE A 116 12.08 0.87 16.26
C ILE A 116 10.56 0.88 16.46
N THR A 117 9.84 -0.06 15.83
CA THR A 117 8.38 -0.14 15.92
C THR A 117 7.90 -0.36 17.35
N ARG A 118 8.48 -1.33 18.07
CA ARG A 118 8.14 -1.57 19.49
C ARG A 118 8.40 -0.34 20.35
N GLU A 119 9.53 0.31 20.16
CA GLU A 119 9.89 1.50 20.93
C GLU A 119 8.93 2.67 20.68
N GLU A 120 8.56 2.95 19.44
CA GLU A 120 7.63 4.05 19.13
C GLU A 120 6.21 3.78 19.67
N TRP A 121 5.73 2.54 19.66
CA TRP A 121 4.47 2.18 20.32
C TRP A 121 4.54 2.36 21.84
N ARG A 122 5.61 1.88 22.48
CA ARG A 122 5.77 1.97 23.95
C ARG A 122 5.88 3.40 24.45
N LYS A 123 6.47 4.32 23.66
CA LYS A 123 6.50 5.75 24.00
C LYS A 123 5.11 6.35 24.21
N LYS A 124 4.09 5.84 23.52
CA LYS A 124 2.70 6.31 23.65
C LYS A 124 1.99 5.84 24.90
N LEU A 125 2.49 4.81 25.59
CA LEU A 125 1.81 4.23 26.75
C LEU A 125 1.50 5.25 27.83
N GLY A 126 2.47 6.11 28.19
CA GLY A 126 2.25 7.14 29.23
C GLY A 126 1.12 8.10 28.86
N GLU A 127 1.17 8.62 27.64
CA GLU A 127 0.16 9.53 27.08
C GLU A 127 -1.22 8.87 27.00
N TRP A 128 -1.30 7.66 26.44
CA TRP A 128 -2.55 6.95 26.22
C TRP A 128 -3.24 6.56 27.53
N THR A 129 -2.49 6.15 28.55
CA THR A 129 -3.06 5.84 29.88
C THR A 129 -3.60 7.05 30.63
N ALA A 130 -3.17 8.25 30.25
CA ALA A 130 -3.65 9.51 30.84
C ALA A 130 -4.86 10.10 30.09
N ARG A 131 -5.21 9.56 28.91
CA ARG A 131 -6.34 10.01 28.10
C ARG A 131 -7.56 9.12 28.34
N GLU A 132 -8.73 9.75 28.43
CA GLU A 132 -10.01 9.02 28.50
C GLU A 132 -10.34 8.33 27.17
N GLU A 133 -10.06 9.00 26.06
CA GLU A 133 -10.38 8.55 24.70
C GLU A 133 -9.28 8.94 23.71
N LEU A 134 -9.04 8.10 22.71
CA LEU A 134 -8.19 8.41 21.56
C LEU A 134 -8.71 7.78 20.26
N MET A 135 -8.29 8.34 19.12
CA MET A 135 -8.58 7.82 17.78
C MET A 135 -7.36 7.07 17.24
N LEU A 136 -7.42 5.74 17.20
CA LEU A 136 -6.27 4.87 16.89
C LEU A 136 -5.64 5.22 15.54
N PHE A 137 -6.43 5.47 14.49
CA PHE A 137 -5.86 5.73 13.17
C PHE A 137 -4.92 6.95 13.16
N ARG A 138 -5.26 8.02 13.89
CA ARG A 138 -4.44 9.22 13.95
C ARG A 138 -3.16 9.00 14.75
N GLU A 139 -3.26 8.29 15.86
CA GLU A 139 -2.06 7.92 16.62
C GLU A 139 -1.17 6.96 15.81
N ALA A 140 -1.75 6.02 15.08
CA ALA A 140 -1.02 5.12 14.20
C ALA A 140 -0.29 5.89 13.10
N GLU A 141 -0.91 6.87 12.43
CA GLU A 141 -0.22 7.68 11.42
C GLU A 141 0.98 8.47 12.00
N ASP A 142 0.84 9.04 13.21
CA ASP A 142 1.95 9.70 13.92
C ASP A 142 3.09 8.73 14.25
N ILE A 143 2.77 7.58 14.85
CA ILE A 143 3.74 6.53 15.19
C ILE A 143 4.44 6.02 13.94
N MET A 144 3.70 5.73 12.87
CA MET A 144 4.28 5.28 11.60
C MET A 144 5.18 6.35 10.96
N CYS A 145 4.85 7.63 11.09
CA CYS A 145 5.71 8.72 10.60
C CYS A 145 7.05 8.76 11.35
N ARG A 146 7.01 8.56 12.68
CA ARG A 146 8.21 8.49 13.53
C ARG A 146 9.06 7.27 13.18
N ILE A 147 8.43 6.10 13.04
CA ILE A 147 9.09 4.86 12.58
C ILE A 147 9.75 5.09 11.22
N ALA A 148 9.00 5.64 10.26
CA ALA A 148 9.49 5.90 8.90
C ALA A 148 10.71 6.80 8.89
N CYS A 149 10.64 7.95 9.58
CA CYS A 149 11.72 8.92 9.60
C CYS A 149 12.96 8.37 10.31
N ARG A 150 12.78 7.71 11.47
CA ARG A 150 13.88 7.10 12.22
C ARG A 150 14.56 6.00 11.42
N TRP A 151 13.79 5.09 10.82
CA TRP A 151 14.34 4.02 9.99
C TRP A 151 15.02 4.57 8.74
N ALA A 152 14.44 5.58 8.09
CA ALA A 152 15.00 6.19 6.89
C ALA A 152 16.21 7.12 7.15
N GLY A 153 16.49 7.49 8.39
CA GLY A 153 17.53 8.47 8.72
C GLY A 153 17.14 9.91 8.36
N VAL A 154 15.85 10.24 8.46
CA VAL A 154 15.30 11.58 8.24
C VAL A 154 15.08 12.23 9.61
N PRO A 155 15.68 13.40 9.90
CA PRO A 155 15.44 14.12 11.14
C PRO A 155 13.97 14.53 11.26
N LEU A 156 13.40 14.30 12.45
CA LEU A 156 12.02 14.65 12.76
C LEU A 156 11.93 15.04 14.25
N THR A 157 11.46 16.24 14.53
CA THR A 157 11.20 16.68 15.91
C THR A 157 9.79 16.30 16.36
N ASP A 158 9.55 16.29 17.67
CA ASP A 158 8.22 15.99 18.23
C ASP A 158 7.15 16.99 17.79
N GLU A 159 7.52 18.25 17.58
CA GLU A 159 6.63 19.32 17.11
C GLU A 159 6.25 19.15 15.62
N GLU A 160 7.19 18.68 14.81
CA GLU A 160 6.98 18.46 13.38
C GLU A 160 6.20 17.17 13.08
N ALA A 161 6.37 16.13 13.91
CA ALA A 161 5.85 14.78 13.65
C ALA A 161 4.36 14.74 13.28
N PRO A 162 3.43 15.39 14.02
CA PRO A 162 2.01 15.35 13.65
C PRO A 162 1.72 16.00 12.29
N HIS A 163 2.43 17.08 11.96
CA HIS A 163 2.26 17.79 10.69
C HIS A 163 2.79 16.96 9.51
N ARG A 164 3.96 16.33 9.67
CA ARG A 164 4.53 15.45 8.64
C ARG A 164 3.69 14.19 8.45
N ALA A 165 3.19 13.61 9.54
CA ALA A 165 2.26 12.48 9.48
C ALA A 165 0.98 12.85 8.71
N ALA A 166 0.39 14.02 8.99
CA ALA A 166 -0.80 14.51 8.30
C ALA A 166 -0.56 14.71 6.79
N ASP A 167 0.56 15.30 6.39
CA ASP A 167 0.89 15.48 4.97
C ASP A 167 1.13 14.12 4.27
N LEU A 168 1.88 13.22 4.90
CA LEU A 168 2.12 11.86 4.39
C LEU A 168 0.81 11.06 4.26
N GLY A 169 -0.06 11.13 5.27
CA GLY A 169 -1.39 10.51 5.27
C GLY A 169 -2.32 11.09 4.21
N ALA A 170 -2.31 12.42 4.03
CA ALA A 170 -3.13 13.11 3.04
C ALA A 170 -2.80 12.71 1.61
N MET A 171 -1.51 12.49 1.27
CA MET A 171 -1.10 11.97 -0.05
C MET A 171 -1.72 10.61 -0.36
N VAL A 172 -1.94 9.77 0.66
CA VAL A 172 -2.58 8.45 0.53
C VAL A 172 -4.10 8.56 0.58
N ASP A 173 -4.67 9.44 1.40
CA ASP A 173 -6.12 9.49 1.60
C ASP A 173 -6.88 10.09 0.41
N THR A 174 -6.18 10.82 -0.44
CA THR A 174 -6.81 11.73 -1.42
C THR A 174 -6.47 11.44 -2.88
N PHE A 175 -5.64 10.43 -3.18
CA PHE A 175 -5.21 10.16 -4.56
C PHE A 175 -6.36 9.80 -5.51
N ALA A 176 -7.42 9.17 -4.97
CA ALA A 176 -8.64 8.85 -5.70
C ALA A 176 -9.75 9.89 -5.51
N SER A 177 -9.57 10.88 -4.62
CA SER A 177 -10.56 11.91 -4.33
C SER A 177 -10.62 12.99 -5.41
N VAL A 178 -11.74 13.70 -5.51
CA VAL A 178 -11.97 14.86 -6.39
C VAL A 178 -12.15 16.16 -5.58
N GLY A 179 -12.08 17.31 -6.25
CA GLY A 179 -12.37 18.62 -5.64
C GLY A 179 -11.38 19.00 -4.53
N GLU A 180 -11.89 19.52 -3.41
CA GLU A 180 -11.08 20.04 -2.31
C GLU A 180 -10.15 18.99 -1.69
N LYS A 181 -10.63 17.75 -1.52
CA LYS A 181 -9.81 16.65 -0.99
C LYS A 181 -8.58 16.38 -1.87
N TYR A 182 -8.74 16.42 -3.19
CA TYR A 182 -7.62 16.27 -4.12
C TYR A 182 -6.59 17.39 -3.96
N ARG A 183 -7.06 18.63 -3.76
CA ARG A 183 -6.18 19.80 -3.54
C ARG A 183 -5.33 19.62 -2.29
N ILE A 184 -5.93 19.14 -1.19
CA ILE A 184 -5.23 18.85 0.07
C ILE A 184 -4.05 17.90 -0.16
N GLY A 185 -4.26 16.77 -0.84
CA GLY A 185 -3.18 15.83 -1.14
C GLY A 185 -2.07 16.40 -2.01
N LYS A 186 -2.43 17.23 -3.01
CA LYS A 186 -1.47 17.86 -3.91
C LYS A 186 -0.60 18.90 -3.18
N GLU A 187 -1.20 19.64 -2.26
CA GLU A 187 -0.47 20.63 -1.45
C GLU A 187 0.42 19.94 -0.40
N ALA A 188 -0.09 18.90 0.26
CA ALA A 188 0.69 18.05 1.17
C ALA A 188 1.89 17.43 0.45
N ARG A 189 1.69 16.95 -0.78
CA ARG A 189 2.76 16.47 -1.65
C ARG A 189 3.83 17.54 -1.89
N SER A 190 3.41 18.74 -2.26
CA SER A 190 4.32 19.85 -2.56
C SER A 190 5.17 20.23 -1.35
N ARG A 191 4.56 20.35 -0.16
CA ARG A 191 5.25 20.63 1.11
C ARG A 191 6.21 19.51 1.51
N THR A 192 5.81 18.27 1.33
CA THR A 192 6.65 17.11 1.68
C THR A 192 7.86 17.02 0.75
N GLU A 193 7.67 17.23 -0.56
CA GLU A 193 8.78 17.24 -1.51
C GLU A 193 9.78 18.37 -1.20
N GLU A 194 9.31 19.58 -0.85
CA GLU A 194 10.19 20.69 -0.44
C GLU A 194 10.98 20.36 0.83
N TRP A 195 10.32 19.79 1.84
CA TRP A 195 10.98 19.37 3.09
C TRP A 195 12.08 18.34 2.83
N ILE A 196 11.75 17.27 2.09
CA ILE A 196 12.69 16.18 1.85
C ILE A 196 13.81 16.60 0.88
N GLU A 197 13.53 17.47 -0.09
CA GLU A 197 14.57 18.06 -0.95
C GLU A 197 15.59 18.85 -0.11
N GLY A 198 15.14 19.57 0.91
CA GLY A 198 16.01 20.20 1.91
C GLY A 198 16.89 19.20 2.66
N VAL A 199 16.33 18.05 3.06
CA VAL A 199 17.09 16.95 3.71
C VAL A 199 18.16 16.39 2.77
N ILE A 200 17.81 16.09 1.51
CA ILE A 200 18.76 15.59 0.50
C ILE A 200 19.91 16.58 0.28
N ARG A 201 19.61 17.88 0.17
CA ARG A 201 20.64 18.93 0.02
C ARG A 201 21.60 18.98 1.21
N LYS A 202 21.07 18.93 2.44
CA LYS A 202 21.91 18.91 3.65
C LYS A 202 22.82 17.68 3.69
N ILE A 203 22.32 16.52 3.28
CA ILE A 203 23.13 15.29 3.16
C ILE A 203 24.25 15.48 2.14
N ARG A 204 23.93 15.99 0.95
CA ARG A 204 24.91 16.19 -0.14
C ARG A 204 25.98 17.21 0.20
N LYS A 205 25.66 18.20 1.03
CA LYS A 205 26.60 19.21 1.55
C LYS A 205 27.41 18.74 2.76
N GLY A 206 27.08 17.59 3.35
CA GLY A 206 27.70 17.11 4.59
C GLY A 206 27.21 17.81 5.87
N GLU A 207 26.14 18.62 5.78
CA GLU A 207 25.49 19.29 6.92
C GLU A 207 24.63 18.30 7.73
N LEU A 208 24.24 17.18 7.11
CA LEU A 208 23.53 16.07 7.76
C LEU A 208 24.20 14.75 7.39
N ALA A 209 24.57 13.95 8.38
CA ALA A 209 25.25 12.67 8.20
C ALA A 209 24.40 11.50 8.74
N PRO A 210 23.36 11.06 8.01
CA PRO A 210 22.60 9.90 8.43
C PRO A 210 23.44 8.61 8.26
N PRO A 211 23.10 7.53 8.97
CA PRO A 211 23.82 6.26 8.84
C PRO A 211 23.89 5.79 7.38
N ALA A 212 25.03 5.23 6.95
CA ALA A 212 25.25 4.84 5.56
C ALA A 212 24.26 3.79 5.03
N HIS A 213 23.66 3.00 5.93
CA HIS A 213 22.66 1.99 5.62
C HIS A 213 21.21 2.55 5.58
N SER A 214 21.01 3.85 5.85
CA SER A 214 19.69 4.46 5.89
C SER A 214 19.19 4.81 4.49
N ALA A 215 17.87 4.90 4.35
CA ALA A 215 17.26 5.25 3.07
C ALA A 215 17.66 6.65 2.58
N ALA A 216 17.74 7.62 3.47
CA ALA A 216 18.13 8.98 3.13
C ALA A 216 19.57 9.05 2.60
N TYR A 217 20.50 8.29 3.19
CA TYR A 217 21.88 8.21 2.71
C TYR A 217 21.96 7.54 1.33
N ILE A 218 21.36 6.35 1.21
CA ILE A 218 21.41 5.51 0.01
C ILE A 218 20.81 6.25 -1.18
N ILE A 219 19.61 6.83 -1.01
CA ILE A 219 18.93 7.58 -2.08
C ILE A 219 19.67 8.89 -2.40
N GLY A 220 20.12 9.63 -1.36
CA GLY A 220 20.86 10.88 -1.56
C GLY A 220 22.17 10.71 -2.33
N SER A 221 22.77 9.52 -2.24
CA SER A 221 24.04 9.15 -2.87
C SER A 221 23.90 8.30 -4.13
N HIS A 222 22.68 7.86 -4.48
CA HIS A 222 22.43 6.96 -5.61
C HIS A 222 22.85 7.58 -6.95
N ARG A 223 23.38 6.73 -7.82
CA ARG A 223 23.74 7.07 -9.20
C ARG A 223 22.93 6.22 -10.17
N GLU A 224 22.41 6.86 -11.19
CA GLU A 224 21.67 6.24 -12.29
C GLU A 224 22.64 5.51 -13.25
N LEU A 225 22.09 4.88 -14.29
CA LEU A 225 22.84 4.10 -15.27
C LEU A 225 23.88 4.94 -16.04
N ASP A 226 23.65 6.24 -16.19
CA ASP A 226 24.58 7.19 -16.80
C ASP A 226 25.71 7.65 -15.86
N GLY A 227 25.72 7.16 -14.62
CA GLY A 227 26.67 7.55 -13.57
C GLY A 227 26.35 8.87 -12.88
N ASN A 228 25.34 9.62 -13.33
CA ASN A 228 24.91 10.85 -12.66
C ASN A 228 24.08 10.54 -11.42
N ARG A 229 24.10 11.45 -10.44
CA ARG A 229 23.18 11.35 -9.31
C ARG A 229 21.78 11.75 -9.75
N LEU A 230 20.78 11.18 -9.08
CA LEU A 230 19.43 11.75 -9.11
C LEU A 230 19.50 13.24 -8.76
N ASP A 231 18.74 14.09 -9.44
CA ASP A 231 18.60 15.47 -8.98
C ASP A 231 17.96 15.50 -7.57
N ASP A 232 18.11 16.63 -6.86
CA ASP A 232 17.63 16.74 -5.47
C ASP A 232 16.13 16.43 -5.34
N ARG A 233 15.34 16.84 -6.34
CA ARG A 233 13.89 16.67 -6.35
C ARG A 233 13.52 15.21 -6.57
N MET A 234 14.15 14.54 -7.53
CA MET A 234 13.89 13.13 -7.79
C MET A 234 14.35 12.24 -6.62
N ALA A 235 15.49 12.54 -6.01
CA ALA A 235 15.92 11.88 -4.77
C ALA A 235 14.90 12.09 -3.64
N ALA A 236 14.35 13.30 -3.50
CA ALA A 236 13.31 13.57 -2.52
C ALA A 236 12.02 12.79 -2.78
N ILE A 237 11.59 12.72 -4.03
CA ILE A 237 10.42 11.94 -4.46
C ILE A 237 10.60 10.46 -4.11
N GLU A 238 11.77 9.88 -4.36
CA GLU A 238 12.01 8.46 -4.03
C GLU A 238 12.13 8.21 -2.53
N LEU A 239 12.67 9.15 -1.76
CA LEU A 239 12.67 9.05 -0.30
C LEU A 239 11.23 9.16 0.25
N ILE A 240 10.38 9.99 -0.34
CA ILE A 240 8.94 10.02 -0.01
C ILE A 240 8.26 8.69 -0.37
N ASN A 241 8.70 8.00 -1.42
CA ASN A 241 8.24 6.65 -1.75
C ASN A 241 8.69 5.57 -0.74
N ILE A 242 9.54 5.90 0.24
CA ILE A 242 9.78 5.10 1.44
C ILE A 242 8.90 5.56 2.60
N LEU A 243 8.90 6.87 2.89
CA LEU A 243 8.23 7.41 4.07
C LEU A 243 6.70 7.24 4.01
N ARG A 244 6.09 7.63 2.89
CA ARG A 244 4.63 7.67 2.73
C ARG A 244 4.01 6.27 2.86
N PRO A 245 4.52 5.21 2.19
CA PRO A 245 3.95 3.88 2.37
C PRO A 245 4.05 3.35 3.80
N ILE A 246 5.10 3.68 4.56
CA ILE A 246 5.21 3.30 5.98
C ILE A 246 4.10 3.99 6.80
N VAL A 247 3.88 5.30 6.62
CA VAL A 247 2.73 6.01 7.24
C VAL A 247 1.41 5.34 6.87
N ALA A 248 1.29 4.91 5.62
CA ALA A 248 0.09 4.26 5.12
C ALA A 248 -0.24 2.93 5.84
N VAL A 249 0.75 2.25 6.44
CA VAL A 249 0.55 1.01 7.23
C VAL A 249 -0.37 1.26 8.44
N GLY A 250 -0.49 2.50 8.93
CA GLY A 250 -1.45 2.86 9.98
C GLY A 250 -2.90 2.46 9.65
N ARG A 251 -3.27 2.41 8.36
CA ARG A 251 -4.59 1.89 7.91
C ARG A 251 -4.71 0.40 8.16
N PHE A 252 -3.69 -0.38 7.84
CA PHE A 252 -3.67 -1.82 8.12
C PHE A 252 -3.65 -2.11 9.62
N VAL A 253 -2.94 -1.32 10.43
CA VAL A 253 -3.00 -1.44 11.89
C VAL A 253 -4.42 -1.17 12.40
N THR A 254 -5.10 -0.15 11.85
CA THR A 254 -6.50 0.15 12.22
C THR A 254 -7.45 -0.97 11.82
N PHE A 255 -7.28 -1.57 10.64
CA PHE A 255 -8.07 -2.74 10.23
C PHE A 255 -7.72 -3.99 11.04
N GLY A 256 -6.46 -4.18 11.43
CA GLY A 256 -6.08 -5.26 12.33
C GLY A 256 -6.70 -5.08 13.73
N ALA A 257 -6.79 -3.86 14.24
CA ALA A 257 -7.50 -3.57 15.49
C ALA A 257 -9.01 -3.83 15.38
N LEU A 258 -9.61 -3.52 14.22
CA LEU A 258 -10.99 -3.90 13.91
C LEU A 258 -11.16 -5.43 13.90
N ALA A 259 -10.26 -6.17 13.25
CA ALA A 259 -10.29 -7.64 13.27
C ALA A 259 -10.13 -8.22 14.67
N LEU A 260 -9.24 -7.67 15.50
CA LEU A 260 -9.09 -8.09 16.91
C LEU A 260 -10.36 -7.82 17.73
N HIS A 261 -11.15 -6.82 17.34
CA HIS A 261 -12.43 -6.50 17.98
C HIS A 261 -13.57 -7.41 17.50
N ASP A 262 -13.68 -7.61 16.19
CA ASP A 262 -14.76 -8.40 15.57
C ASP A 262 -14.56 -9.91 15.80
N TYR A 263 -13.31 -10.36 15.97
CA TYR A 263 -12.91 -11.77 16.17
C TYR A 263 -12.10 -11.92 17.48
N PRO A 264 -12.73 -11.86 18.66
CA PRO A 264 -12.04 -11.87 19.95
C PRO A 264 -11.21 -13.14 20.19
N GLU A 265 -11.59 -14.28 19.62
CA GLU A 265 -10.80 -15.52 19.66
C GLU A 265 -9.47 -15.39 18.91
N ALA A 266 -9.40 -14.56 17.87
CA ALA A 266 -8.17 -14.29 17.15
C ALA A 266 -7.22 -13.43 18.00
N LYS A 267 -7.76 -12.57 18.88
CA LYS A 267 -6.93 -11.80 19.83
C LYS A 267 -6.14 -12.73 20.75
N GLU A 268 -6.78 -13.71 21.38
CA GLU A 268 -6.08 -14.66 22.24
C GLU A 268 -5.04 -15.48 21.47
N LYS A 269 -5.33 -15.87 20.23
CA LYS A 269 -4.34 -16.57 19.38
C LYS A 269 -3.16 -15.69 18.97
N VAL A 270 -3.36 -14.40 18.71
CA VAL A 270 -2.27 -13.42 18.49
C VAL A 270 -1.45 -13.24 19.77
N ARG A 271 -2.10 -13.27 20.95
CA ARG A 271 -1.37 -13.19 22.23
C ARG A 271 -0.48 -14.40 22.47
N GLU A 272 -0.99 -15.60 22.22
CA GLU A 272 -0.23 -16.85 22.38
C GLU A 272 0.85 -17.04 21.31
N ASP A 273 0.61 -16.52 20.10
CA ASP A 273 1.44 -16.63 18.89
C ASP A 273 1.90 -18.06 18.54
N LYS A 274 1.14 -19.08 18.94
CA LYS A 274 1.41 -20.48 18.58
C LYS A 274 1.39 -20.68 17.07
N ASP A 275 2.30 -21.50 16.56
CA ASP A 275 2.46 -21.75 15.11
C ASP A 275 2.63 -20.47 14.27
N ASN A 276 3.19 -19.39 14.85
CA ASN A 276 3.34 -18.09 14.19
C ASN A 276 1.98 -17.51 13.75
N TYR A 277 0.96 -17.61 14.61
CA TYR A 277 -0.39 -17.14 14.33
C TYR A 277 -0.45 -15.66 13.94
N THR A 278 0.38 -14.81 14.54
CA THR A 278 0.43 -13.38 14.22
C THR A 278 0.81 -13.15 12.76
N GLN A 279 1.68 -13.98 12.19
CA GLN A 279 1.96 -13.93 10.75
C GLN A 279 0.70 -14.23 9.93
N MET A 280 -0.01 -15.32 10.24
CA MET A 280 -1.23 -15.70 9.55
C MET A 280 -2.32 -14.61 9.66
N PHE A 281 -2.46 -14.03 10.85
CA PHE A 281 -3.39 -12.93 11.10
C PHE A 281 -3.05 -11.69 10.27
N VAL A 282 -1.77 -11.29 10.23
CA VAL A 282 -1.31 -10.16 9.40
C VAL A 282 -1.57 -10.40 7.91
N GLN A 283 -1.31 -11.60 7.41
CA GLN A 283 -1.59 -11.93 6.01
C GLN A 283 -3.09 -11.87 5.72
N GLU A 284 -3.93 -12.35 6.63
CA GLU A 284 -5.38 -12.27 6.45
C GLU A 284 -5.89 -10.83 6.54
N VAL A 285 -5.33 -9.97 7.39
CA VAL A 285 -5.66 -8.52 7.37
C VAL A 285 -5.33 -7.90 6.00
N ARG A 286 -4.17 -8.22 5.44
CA ARG A 286 -3.74 -7.70 4.12
C ARG A 286 -4.62 -8.22 2.98
N ARG A 287 -5.05 -9.49 3.03
CA ARG A 287 -5.95 -10.11 2.04
C ARG A 287 -7.37 -9.56 2.15
N PHE A 288 -7.89 -9.57 3.38
CA PHE A 288 -9.28 -9.37 3.69
C PHE A 288 -9.67 -7.90 3.77
N TYR A 289 -8.80 -6.95 4.09
CA TYR A 289 -9.24 -5.54 4.15
C TYR A 289 -8.90 -4.75 2.88
N PRO A 290 -9.82 -3.87 2.42
CA PRO A 290 -9.58 -3.04 1.23
C PRO A 290 -8.47 -2.00 1.45
N PHE A 291 -7.46 -1.99 0.56
CA PHE A 291 -6.43 -0.94 0.52
C PHE A 291 -6.09 -0.53 -0.92
N GLY A 292 -5.32 -1.34 -1.64
CA GLY A 292 -5.07 -1.12 -3.07
C GLY A 292 -6.21 -1.72 -3.88
N PRO A 293 -7.02 -0.93 -4.61
CA PRO A 293 -8.16 -1.47 -5.35
C PRO A 293 -7.69 -2.23 -6.60
N PHE A 294 -6.82 -1.60 -7.38
CA PHE A 294 -6.31 -2.10 -8.65
C PHE A 294 -4.99 -1.40 -9.03
N VAL A 295 -4.28 -1.96 -10.00
CA VAL A 295 -3.09 -1.35 -10.61
C VAL A 295 -3.24 -1.25 -12.13
N GLY A 296 -2.60 -0.26 -12.74
CA GLY A 296 -2.72 0.02 -14.18
C GLY A 296 -1.44 -0.24 -14.96
N ALA A 297 -1.58 -0.72 -16.19
CA ALA A 297 -0.53 -0.83 -17.21
C ALA A 297 -1.09 -0.49 -18.59
N ARG A 298 -0.24 -0.41 -19.61
CA ARG A 298 -0.64 -0.35 -21.02
C ARG A 298 -0.07 -1.53 -21.78
N VAL A 299 -0.82 -2.01 -22.76
CA VAL A 299 -0.36 -3.03 -23.71
C VAL A 299 0.83 -2.47 -24.49
N ARG A 300 1.96 -3.19 -24.51
CA ARG A 300 3.21 -2.80 -25.18
C ARG A 300 3.24 -3.19 -26.66
N LYS A 301 2.72 -4.38 -26.99
CA LYS A 301 2.65 -4.96 -28.33
C LYS A 301 1.34 -5.70 -28.49
N ASP A 302 0.84 -5.84 -29.72
CA ASP A 302 -0.38 -6.60 -29.96
C ASP A 302 -0.18 -8.08 -29.61
N PHE A 303 -1.12 -8.68 -28.89
CA PHE A 303 -1.07 -10.10 -28.56
C PHE A 303 -2.46 -10.70 -28.37
N ILE A 304 -2.52 -12.03 -28.29
CA ILE A 304 -3.75 -12.79 -28.02
C ILE A 304 -3.57 -13.57 -26.73
N TRP A 305 -4.53 -13.47 -25.81
CA TRP A 305 -4.60 -14.28 -24.60
C TRP A 305 -6.01 -14.85 -24.42
N LYS A 306 -6.13 -16.17 -24.23
CA LYS A 306 -7.42 -16.89 -24.15
C LYS A 306 -8.39 -16.54 -25.30
N GLY A 307 -7.84 -16.34 -26.51
CA GLY A 307 -8.60 -15.94 -27.71
C GLY A 307 -9.02 -14.47 -27.76
N TYR A 308 -8.67 -13.65 -26.76
CA TYR A 308 -8.95 -12.22 -26.73
C TYR A 308 -7.77 -11.42 -27.27
N SER A 309 -8.04 -10.44 -28.13
CA SER A 309 -7.03 -9.53 -28.68
C SER A 309 -6.75 -8.36 -27.74
N PHE A 310 -5.47 -8.12 -27.48
CA PHE A 310 -4.97 -6.94 -26.77
C PHE A 310 -4.25 -6.04 -27.77
N GLU A 311 -4.75 -4.82 -27.93
CA GLU A 311 -4.22 -3.83 -28.87
C GLU A 311 -3.25 -2.91 -28.14
N THR A 312 -2.12 -2.62 -28.78
CA THR A 312 -1.06 -1.73 -28.28
C THR A 312 -1.62 -0.39 -27.78
N GLY A 313 -1.14 0.05 -26.62
CA GLY A 313 -1.55 1.29 -25.98
C GLY A 313 -2.84 1.19 -25.16
N THR A 314 -3.62 0.11 -25.26
CA THR A 314 -4.85 -0.07 -24.46
C THR A 314 -4.51 -0.06 -22.97
N LEU A 315 -5.29 0.70 -22.18
CA LEU A 315 -5.18 0.71 -20.73
C LEU A 315 -5.66 -0.64 -20.17
N VAL A 316 -4.89 -1.24 -19.28
CA VAL A 316 -5.26 -2.47 -18.58
C VAL A 316 -5.23 -2.25 -17.08
N ILE A 317 -6.28 -2.70 -16.40
CA ILE A 317 -6.47 -2.59 -14.96
C ILE A 317 -6.48 -4.00 -14.38
N LEU A 318 -5.54 -4.31 -13.49
CA LEU A 318 -5.55 -5.55 -12.71
C LEU A 318 -6.25 -5.31 -11.37
N ASP A 319 -7.32 -6.06 -11.13
CA ASP A 319 -8.11 -6.06 -9.91
C ASP A 319 -7.34 -6.71 -8.76
N ILE A 320 -6.82 -5.89 -7.86
CA ILE A 320 -6.11 -6.38 -6.67
C ILE A 320 -7.11 -6.88 -5.65
N TYR A 321 -8.16 -6.10 -5.38
CA TYR A 321 -9.14 -6.41 -4.34
C TYR A 321 -9.92 -7.70 -4.65
N GLY A 322 -10.44 -7.83 -5.87
CA GLY A 322 -11.19 -9.00 -6.28
C GLY A 322 -10.33 -10.24 -6.51
N THR A 323 -9.04 -10.12 -6.85
CA THR A 323 -8.13 -11.27 -6.91
C THR A 323 -7.88 -11.86 -5.51
N ASN A 324 -7.70 -11.01 -4.50
CA ASN A 324 -7.57 -11.44 -3.10
C ASN A 324 -8.87 -12.02 -2.49
N ARG A 325 -9.98 -11.99 -3.24
CA ARG A 325 -11.31 -12.52 -2.89
C ARG A 325 -11.88 -13.46 -3.95
N HIS A 326 -11.04 -13.91 -4.88
CA HIS A 326 -11.50 -14.73 -5.97
C HIS A 326 -11.98 -16.09 -5.43
N PRO A 327 -13.23 -16.51 -5.71
CA PRO A 327 -13.76 -17.76 -5.15
C PRO A 327 -12.97 -19.00 -5.61
N ASP A 328 -12.40 -18.97 -6.82
CA ASP A 328 -11.54 -20.07 -7.30
C ASP A 328 -10.16 -20.12 -6.63
N LEU A 329 -9.72 -19.04 -5.94
CA LEU A 329 -8.42 -18.98 -5.27
C LEU A 329 -8.52 -19.11 -3.76
N TRP A 330 -9.66 -18.72 -3.18
CA TRP A 330 -9.83 -18.60 -1.73
C TRP A 330 -11.15 -19.23 -1.30
N GLU A 331 -11.07 -20.28 -0.47
CA GLU A 331 -12.24 -20.84 0.21
C GLU A 331 -12.88 -19.77 1.11
N GLU A 332 -14.20 -19.58 1.02
CA GLU A 332 -14.94 -18.59 1.81
C GLU A 332 -14.28 -17.20 1.78
N PRO A 333 -14.10 -16.58 0.59
CA PRO A 333 -13.21 -15.43 0.41
C PRO A 333 -13.62 -14.19 1.23
N ASN A 334 -14.90 -14.11 1.56
CA ASN A 334 -15.53 -13.03 2.32
C ASN A 334 -15.61 -13.31 3.83
N GLN A 335 -14.94 -14.36 4.33
CA GLN A 335 -14.73 -14.59 5.76
C GLN A 335 -13.26 -14.31 6.14
N PHE A 336 -13.07 -13.65 7.27
CA PHE A 336 -11.76 -13.45 7.88
C PHE A 336 -11.35 -14.73 8.63
N LYS A 337 -10.39 -15.46 8.08
CA LYS A 337 -9.94 -16.78 8.55
C LYS A 337 -8.42 -16.89 8.45
N PRO A 338 -7.65 -16.38 9.44
CA PRO A 338 -6.19 -16.44 9.45
C PRO A 338 -5.62 -17.83 9.17
N GLU A 339 -6.27 -18.87 9.65
CA GLU A 339 -5.88 -20.27 9.51
C GLU A 339 -5.73 -20.72 8.06
N ARG A 340 -6.30 -20.00 7.08
CA ARG A 340 -6.09 -20.28 5.65
C ARG A 340 -4.64 -20.15 5.21
N PHE A 341 -3.83 -19.39 5.97
CA PHE A 341 -2.41 -19.23 5.72
C PHE A 341 -1.55 -20.33 6.38
N LYS A 342 -2.15 -21.26 7.14
CA LYS A 342 -1.43 -22.37 7.74
C LYS A 342 -0.97 -23.34 6.64
N GLY A 343 0.34 -23.42 6.43
CA GLY A 343 0.92 -24.25 5.36
C GLY A 343 0.56 -23.78 3.96
N TRP A 344 0.14 -22.52 3.78
CA TRP A 344 -0.17 -21.96 2.46
C TRP A 344 1.08 -21.90 1.60
N GLU A 345 1.04 -22.55 0.44
CA GLU A 345 2.10 -22.51 -0.55
C GLU A 345 2.00 -21.20 -1.34
N GLU A 346 3.05 -20.38 -1.26
CA GLU A 346 3.03 -19.05 -1.85
C GLU A 346 2.97 -19.13 -3.38
N SER A 347 1.88 -18.59 -3.96
CA SER A 347 1.88 -18.15 -5.35
C SER A 347 2.12 -16.64 -5.41
N PRO A 348 3.03 -16.17 -6.28
CA PRO A 348 3.29 -14.74 -6.43
C PRO A 348 2.13 -13.99 -7.11
N PHE A 349 1.05 -14.67 -7.51
CA PHE A 349 -0.04 -14.10 -8.30
C PHE A 349 -1.44 -14.31 -7.71
N SER A 350 -1.62 -15.20 -6.73
CA SER A 350 -2.93 -15.43 -6.08
C SER A 350 -3.18 -14.55 -4.86
N PHE A 351 -2.12 -14.14 -4.14
CA PHE A 351 -2.15 -13.20 -3.02
C PHE A 351 -1.36 -11.94 -3.37
N ILE A 352 -2.05 -10.88 -3.81
CA ILE A 352 -1.42 -9.69 -4.41
C ILE A 352 -1.83 -8.35 -3.78
N PRO A 353 -2.11 -8.23 -2.46
CA PRO A 353 -2.58 -6.98 -1.86
C PRO A 353 -1.57 -5.83 -1.99
N GLN A 354 -0.30 -6.15 -2.25
CA GLN A 354 0.78 -5.20 -2.50
C GLN A 354 1.49 -5.48 -3.84
N GLY A 355 0.73 -5.99 -4.82
CA GLY A 355 1.22 -6.40 -6.13
C GLY A 355 1.70 -7.85 -6.15
N GLY A 356 1.92 -8.37 -7.36
CA GLY A 356 2.32 -9.75 -7.61
C GLY A 356 3.59 -9.85 -8.45
N GLY A 357 4.04 -11.07 -8.69
CA GLY A 357 5.27 -11.39 -9.41
C GLY A 357 6.52 -11.27 -8.56
N ASP A 358 7.66 -11.10 -9.23
CA ASP A 358 8.98 -11.02 -8.61
C ASP A 358 9.33 -9.59 -8.16
N TYR A 359 10.02 -9.47 -7.02
CA TYR A 359 10.40 -8.18 -6.44
C TYR A 359 11.43 -7.42 -7.28
N TYR A 360 12.38 -8.11 -7.92
CA TYR A 360 13.50 -7.53 -8.67
C TYR A 360 13.13 -7.24 -10.12
N LEU A 361 12.27 -8.07 -10.72
CA LEU A 361 11.90 -7.96 -12.12
C LEU A 361 10.70 -7.03 -12.32
N GLY A 362 9.73 -7.02 -11.40
CA GLY A 362 8.48 -6.29 -11.58
C GLY A 362 8.25 -5.12 -10.61
N HIS A 363 7.06 -4.56 -10.71
CA HIS A 363 6.58 -3.47 -9.85
C HIS A 363 5.94 -3.95 -8.53
N ARG A 364 6.16 -5.21 -8.12
CA ARG A 364 5.75 -5.69 -6.79
C ARG A 364 6.30 -4.77 -5.69
N CYS A 365 5.52 -4.50 -4.66
CA CYS A 365 5.91 -3.54 -3.62
C CYS A 365 7.25 -3.93 -2.97
N ALA A 366 8.22 -3.00 -2.96
CA ALA A 366 9.51 -3.22 -2.29
C ALA A 366 9.37 -3.34 -0.76
N GLY A 367 8.34 -2.72 -0.19
CA GLY A 367 8.12 -2.62 1.25
C GLY A 367 7.12 -3.65 1.81
N GLU A 368 6.89 -4.76 1.11
CA GLU A 368 5.99 -5.81 1.59
C GLU A 368 6.45 -6.35 2.95
N TRP A 369 7.73 -6.71 3.09
CA TRP A 369 8.29 -7.18 4.35
C TRP A 369 8.29 -6.12 5.46
N VAL A 370 8.50 -4.85 5.10
CA VAL A 370 8.38 -3.70 6.02
C VAL A 370 6.96 -3.60 6.58
N THR A 371 5.95 -3.74 5.71
CA THR A 371 4.54 -3.70 6.10
C THR A 371 4.22 -4.84 7.06
N VAL A 372 4.59 -6.07 6.71
CA VAL A 372 4.34 -7.25 7.54
C VAL A 372 5.02 -7.10 8.91
N MET A 373 6.29 -6.70 8.94
CA MET A 373 7.03 -6.52 10.20
C MET A 373 6.35 -5.50 11.11
N ILE A 374 6.03 -4.31 10.58
CA ILE A 374 5.34 -3.26 11.35
C ILE A 374 3.99 -3.76 11.88
N MET A 375 3.21 -4.45 11.04
CA MET A 375 1.91 -4.97 11.45
C MET A 375 2.04 -6.01 12.56
N LYS A 376 3.01 -6.94 12.48
CA LYS A 376 3.25 -7.94 13.54
C LYS A 376 3.51 -7.26 14.89
N GLU A 377 4.47 -6.33 14.93
CA GLU A 377 4.83 -5.63 16.16
C GLU A 377 3.68 -4.76 16.69
N SER A 378 2.95 -4.09 15.79
CA SER A 378 1.82 -3.23 16.17
C SER A 378 0.66 -4.03 16.76
N LEU A 379 0.31 -5.16 16.14
CA LEU A 379 -0.81 -5.99 16.60
C LEU A 379 -0.43 -6.80 17.85
N ALA A 380 0.82 -7.23 17.95
CA ALA A 380 1.35 -7.79 19.19
C ALA A 380 1.26 -6.77 20.34
N PHE A 381 1.62 -5.50 20.11
CA PHE A 381 1.46 -4.44 21.12
C PHE A 381 0.00 -4.26 21.55
N LEU A 382 -0.93 -4.14 20.59
CA LEU A 382 -2.36 -3.99 20.89
C LEU A 382 -2.97 -5.20 21.61
N ALA A 383 -2.42 -6.40 21.38
CA ALA A 383 -2.91 -7.64 21.99
C ALA A 383 -2.27 -7.94 23.35
N ASN A 384 -0.98 -7.65 23.54
CA ASN A 384 -0.16 -8.13 24.66
C ASN A 384 0.27 -7.06 25.65
N GLU A 385 0.38 -5.79 25.26
CA GLU A 385 0.93 -4.74 26.14
C GLU A 385 -0.14 -3.82 26.73
N ILE A 386 -1.34 -3.79 26.13
CA ILE A 386 -2.44 -2.93 26.60
C ILE A 386 -3.80 -3.65 26.65
N THR A 387 -4.65 -3.15 27.53
CA THR A 387 -6.11 -3.33 27.45
C THR A 387 -6.77 -2.00 27.11
N TYR A 388 -7.90 -2.05 26.40
CA TYR A 388 -8.68 -0.89 26.04
C TYR A 388 -10.14 -1.29 25.82
N GLU A 389 -11.02 -0.32 25.91
CA GLU A 389 -12.44 -0.46 25.59
C GLU A 389 -12.71 0.13 24.20
N VAL A 390 -13.62 -0.51 23.46
CA VAL A 390 -14.13 0.01 22.18
C VAL A 390 -15.55 0.54 22.44
N PRO A 391 -15.74 1.86 22.61
CA PRO A 391 -17.07 2.41 22.84
C PRO A 391 -17.97 2.20 21.62
N VAL A 392 -19.29 2.31 21.82
CA VAL A 392 -20.26 2.31 20.72
C VAL A 392 -19.90 3.39 19.70
N GLN A 393 -19.64 2.96 18.47
CA GLN A 393 -19.14 3.83 17.40
C GLN A 393 -19.46 3.22 16.02
N ASN A 394 -19.26 4.00 14.96
CA ASN A 394 -19.48 3.51 13.59
C ASN A 394 -18.19 2.88 13.01
N LEU A 395 -18.06 1.56 13.15
CA LEU A 395 -16.93 0.79 12.62
C LEU A 395 -17.08 0.37 11.16
N ASN A 396 -18.22 0.66 10.52
CA ASN A 396 -18.41 0.36 9.10
C ASN A 396 -17.40 1.13 8.24
N TYR A 397 -16.90 0.49 7.20
CA TYR A 397 -16.05 1.10 6.18
C TYR A 397 -16.74 1.03 4.82
N ASP A 398 -16.54 2.06 4.01
CA ASP A 398 -17.22 2.24 2.72
C ASP A 398 -16.32 1.74 1.59
N LEU A 399 -16.79 0.75 0.82
CA LEU A 399 -16.09 0.21 -0.34
C LEU A 399 -16.14 1.13 -1.56
N GLY A 400 -17.01 2.14 -1.57
CA GLY A 400 -16.98 3.23 -2.55
C GLY A 400 -15.88 4.27 -2.25
N ARG A 401 -15.33 4.29 -1.04
CA ARG A 401 -14.26 5.23 -0.64
C ARG A 401 -12.89 4.58 -0.83
N ILE A 402 -12.05 5.18 -1.68
CA ILE A 402 -10.65 4.77 -1.86
C ILE A 402 -9.69 5.83 -1.26
N PRO A 403 -8.76 5.46 -0.36
CA PRO A 403 -8.68 4.17 0.33
C PRO A 403 -9.81 4.00 1.34
N ALA A 404 -10.21 2.77 1.66
CA ALA A 404 -11.21 2.52 2.70
C ALA A 404 -10.60 2.63 4.10
N ILE A 405 -11.44 2.92 5.10
CA ILE A 405 -11.09 3.02 6.53
C ILE A 405 -12.39 3.04 7.36
N PRO A 406 -12.44 2.51 8.60
CA PRO A 406 -13.63 2.61 9.46
C PRO A 406 -14.08 4.05 9.67
N LYS A 407 -15.40 4.31 9.64
CA LYS A 407 -15.98 5.66 9.72
C LYS A 407 -15.52 6.44 10.95
N SER A 408 -15.49 5.80 12.12
CA SER A 408 -15.01 6.39 13.38
C SER A 408 -13.49 6.49 13.50
N ARG A 409 -12.74 5.83 12.59
CA ARG A 409 -11.28 5.70 12.67
C ARG A 409 -10.77 4.95 13.92
N PHE A 410 -11.62 4.07 14.46
CA PHE A 410 -11.37 3.20 15.61
C PHE A 410 -11.01 3.97 16.89
N ILE A 411 -12.05 4.37 17.62
CA ILE A 411 -11.95 5.03 18.91
C ILE A 411 -11.67 3.99 20.00
N MET A 412 -10.70 4.28 20.85
CA MET A 412 -10.33 3.48 22.03
C MET A 412 -10.54 4.32 23.29
N ARG A 413 -11.00 3.70 24.37
CA ARG A 413 -11.15 4.31 25.70
C ARG A 413 -10.43 3.52 26.78
N ASN A 414 -10.16 4.18 27.90
CA ASN A 414 -9.68 3.55 29.13
C ASN A 414 -8.45 2.65 28.88
N VAL A 415 -7.48 3.14 28.11
CA VAL A 415 -6.27 2.38 27.80
C VAL A 415 -5.49 2.16 29.09
N LYS A 416 -5.15 0.90 29.38
CA LYS A 416 -4.34 0.49 30.54
C LYS A 416 -3.20 -0.40 30.07
N ARG A 417 -2.08 -0.36 30.78
CA ARG A 417 -1.00 -1.32 30.58
C ARG A 417 -1.43 -2.69 31.10
N LEU A 418 -1.17 -3.73 30.32
CA LEU A 418 -1.16 -5.10 30.86
C LEU A 418 0.10 -5.22 31.72
N SER A 419 -0.06 -5.52 33.01
CA SER A 419 1.07 -5.82 33.88
C SER A 419 1.76 -7.10 33.39
N GLU A 420 3.10 -7.11 33.38
CA GLU A 420 3.92 -8.29 33.08
C GLU A 420 3.57 -9.50 33.93
#